data_AF-A0A537XQW0-F1
#
_entry.id   AF-A0A537XQW0-F1
#
_cell.length_a   1.000
_cell.length_b   1.000
_cell.length_c   1.000
_cell.angle_alpha   90.00
_cell.angle_beta   90.00
_cell.angle_gamma   90.00
#
_symmetry.space_group_name_H-M   'P 1'
#
loop_
_entity.id
_entity.type
_entity.pdbx_description
1 polymer ?
#
loop_
_entity_poly.entity_id
_entity_poly.type
_entity_poly.pdbx_seq_one_letter_code
_entity_poly.pdbx_strand_id
1 'polypeptide(L)'
;MRAYKFLDHSGRAVFSGYRWPVPGPGDDAGPWVETGGVVPCREGVHGCRPSALGFWLNEELWEIELAGDVVEVGTKVVAPRGRLVRRIGGWAGGAAREFAETTAFRARDTAIAFCRNASGLGSDGLEALAACTDYGELQTRALAAYESLPGGSEEQTSVGFVRDAAHFLDVHICHAPFISACAAGHAASARTGSRADWEAAVTAERSWQSAWITDRLALGGGR
;
A
#
# COMPACT_ATOMS: atom_id res chain seq x y z
N MET A 1 -5.76 21.50 -10.39
CA MET A 1 -5.37 20.13 -10.77
C MET A 1 -6.10 19.13 -9.88
N ARG A 2 -6.63 18.04 -10.44
CA ARG A 2 -7.19 16.91 -9.68
C ARG A 2 -6.08 15.94 -9.25
N ALA A 3 -6.13 15.50 -8.00
CA ALA A 3 -5.21 14.53 -7.41
C ALA A 3 -5.92 13.71 -6.33
N TYR A 4 -5.19 12.82 -5.65
CA TYR A 4 -5.72 11.96 -4.61
C TYR A 4 -4.97 12.12 -3.29
N LYS A 5 -5.69 11.91 -2.20
CA LYS A 5 -5.18 11.99 -0.83
C LYS A 5 -5.75 10.84 -0.01
N PHE A 6 -4.88 10.15 0.70
CA PHE A 6 -5.31 9.26 1.78
C PHE A 6 -5.27 10.00 3.13
N LEU A 7 -6.30 9.77 3.93
CA LEU A 7 -6.45 10.28 5.29
C LEU A 7 -6.81 9.14 6.23
N ASP A 8 -6.52 9.33 7.52
CA ASP A 8 -7.10 8.48 8.56
C ASP A 8 -8.59 8.78 8.80
N HIS A 9 -9.23 7.98 9.65
CA HIS A 9 -10.65 8.15 10.01
C HIS A 9 -10.96 9.50 10.70
N SER A 10 -9.93 10.22 11.17
CA SER A 10 -10.05 11.53 11.80
C SER A 10 -9.84 12.70 10.82
N GLY A 11 -9.54 12.37 9.55
CA GLY A 11 -9.26 13.31 8.48
C GLY A 11 -7.80 13.78 8.44
N ARG A 12 -6.87 13.07 9.09
CA ARG A 12 -5.45 13.46 9.10
C ARG A 12 -4.66 12.79 7.99
N ALA A 13 -3.76 13.54 7.39
CA ALA A 13 -2.88 13.01 6.35
C ALA A 13 -1.78 12.10 6.93
N VAL A 14 -1.54 10.96 6.27
CA VAL A 14 -0.57 9.92 6.68
C VAL A 14 0.80 10.49 7.06
N PHE A 15 1.36 11.36 6.21
CA PHE A 15 2.74 11.81 6.38
C PHE A 15 2.89 13.08 7.20
N SER A 16 1.91 13.99 7.16
CA SER A 16 2.03 15.30 7.85
C SER A 16 1.25 15.37 9.16
N GLY A 17 0.35 14.42 9.42
CA GLY A 17 -0.58 14.46 10.57
C GLY A 17 -1.59 15.61 10.52
N TYR A 18 -1.54 16.47 9.49
CA TYR A 18 -2.40 17.64 9.36
C TYR A 18 -3.84 17.20 9.11
N ARG A 19 -4.77 17.75 9.88
CA ARG A 19 -6.19 17.47 9.76
C ARG A 19 -6.80 18.32 8.65
N TRP A 20 -7.26 17.66 7.59
CA TRP A 20 -7.89 18.31 6.47
C TRP A 20 -9.34 18.71 6.82
N PRO A 21 -9.76 19.93 6.49
CA PRO A 21 -11.13 20.34 6.66
C PRO A 21 -12.02 19.62 5.63
N VAL A 22 -12.98 18.85 6.12
CA VAL A 22 -13.92 18.09 5.29
C VAL A 22 -15.05 19.01 4.76
N PRO A 23 -15.60 18.74 3.56
CA PRO A 23 -16.78 19.45 3.08
C PRO A 23 -17.95 19.29 4.06
N GLY A 24 -18.70 20.37 4.29
CA GLY A 24 -19.94 20.34 5.07
C GLY A 24 -21.12 19.78 4.29
N PRO A 25 -22.27 19.54 4.95
CA PRO A 25 -23.49 19.13 4.27
C PRO A 25 -23.93 20.17 3.22
N GLY A 26 -23.99 19.74 1.95
CA GLY A 26 -24.37 20.60 0.83
C GLY A 26 -23.21 21.35 0.16
N ASP A 27 -21.98 21.21 0.66
CA ASP A 27 -20.80 21.79 0.03
C ASP A 27 -20.27 20.91 -1.11
N ASP A 28 -19.91 21.53 -2.24
CA ASP A 28 -19.25 20.84 -3.36
C ASP A 28 -17.79 20.47 -3.07
N ALA A 29 -17.15 21.17 -2.12
CA ALA A 29 -15.77 20.95 -1.71
C ALA A 29 -15.49 21.55 -0.33
N GLY A 30 -14.45 21.05 0.34
CA GLY A 30 -14.02 21.54 1.63
C GLY A 30 -13.26 22.86 1.55
N PRO A 31 -13.02 23.51 2.70
CA PRO A 31 -12.14 24.67 2.79
C PRO A 31 -10.73 24.41 2.25
N TRP A 32 -10.08 25.46 1.77
CA TRP A 32 -8.70 25.38 1.31
C TRP A 32 -7.73 25.24 2.48
N VAL A 33 -6.84 24.27 2.37
CA VAL A 33 -5.60 24.20 3.12
C VAL A 33 -4.57 24.99 2.34
N GLU A 34 -3.88 25.93 2.99
CA GLU A 34 -2.88 26.79 2.36
C GLU A 34 -1.55 26.72 3.12
N THR A 35 -0.47 26.91 2.39
CA THR A 35 0.92 26.95 2.89
C THR A 35 1.64 28.14 2.26
N GLY A 36 2.72 28.62 2.89
CA GLY A 36 3.45 29.81 2.46
C GLY A 36 4.24 29.66 1.16
N GLY A 37 4.47 28.42 0.70
CA GLY A 37 5.20 28.10 -0.52
C GLY A 37 5.23 26.60 -0.85
N VAL A 38 5.97 26.24 -1.89
CA VAL A 38 6.22 24.86 -2.31
C VAL A 38 7.71 24.57 -2.20
N VAL A 39 8.08 23.74 -1.22
CA VAL A 39 9.42 23.17 -1.09
C VAL A 39 9.24 21.65 -1.00
N PRO A 40 9.60 20.87 -2.03
CA PRO A 40 9.37 19.43 -2.04
C PRO A 40 9.82 18.76 -0.73
N CYS A 41 8.91 17.99 -0.12
CA CYS A 41 9.12 17.30 1.16
C CYS A 41 9.32 18.19 2.41
N ARG A 42 9.24 19.52 2.32
CA ARG A 42 9.32 20.45 3.47
C ARG A 42 8.09 21.34 3.62
N GLU A 43 7.57 21.84 2.51
CA GLU A 43 6.48 22.81 2.49
C GLU A 43 5.59 22.57 1.28
N GLY A 44 4.28 22.71 1.48
CA GLY A 44 3.29 22.51 0.43
C GLY A 44 2.22 21.50 0.81
N VAL A 45 1.08 21.65 0.16
CA VAL A 45 -0.03 20.72 0.21
C VAL A 45 0.25 19.55 -0.72
N HIS A 46 0.34 18.35 -0.15
CA HIS A 46 0.71 17.16 -0.90
C HIS A 46 -0.50 16.29 -1.28
N GLY A 47 -0.48 15.73 -2.48
CA GLY A 47 -1.33 14.62 -2.94
C GLY A 47 -0.54 13.66 -3.83
N CYS A 48 -1.25 12.77 -4.52
CA CYS A 48 -0.66 11.82 -5.45
C CYS A 48 -1.51 11.65 -6.72
N ARG A 49 -0.87 11.17 -7.79
CA ARG A 49 -1.54 10.69 -9.01
C ARG A 49 -2.10 9.28 -8.78
N PRO A 50 -3.05 8.80 -9.62
CA PRO A 50 -3.50 7.40 -9.59
C PRO A 50 -2.34 6.39 -9.57
N SER A 51 -1.30 6.63 -10.39
CA SER A 51 -0.11 5.78 -10.49
C SER A 51 0.72 5.68 -9.20
N ALA A 52 0.48 6.55 -8.22
CA ALA A 52 1.18 6.58 -6.95
C ALA A 52 0.32 6.16 -5.75
N LEU A 53 -0.95 5.77 -5.93
CA LEU A 53 -1.86 5.42 -4.82
C LEU A 53 -1.28 4.36 -3.87
N GLY A 54 -0.59 3.35 -4.39
CA GLY A 54 0.03 2.28 -3.60
C GLY A 54 1.07 2.77 -2.58
N PHE A 55 1.60 3.99 -2.73
CA PHE A 55 2.59 4.56 -1.81
C PHE A 55 1.99 5.39 -0.67
N TRP A 56 0.68 5.66 -0.68
CA TRP A 56 0.03 6.66 0.20
C TRP A 56 -1.03 6.09 1.12
N LEU A 57 -1.30 4.79 1.04
CA LEU A 57 -2.47 4.09 1.58
C LEU A 57 -2.86 4.50 3.01
N ASN A 58 -4.16 4.68 3.22
CA ASN A 58 -4.79 4.78 4.54
C ASN A 58 -6.30 4.48 4.47
N GLU A 59 -7.02 4.66 5.57
CA GLU A 59 -8.43 4.25 5.72
C GLU A 59 -9.40 5.01 4.81
N GLU A 60 -9.12 6.27 4.49
CA GLU A 60 -9.99 7.07 3.62
C GLU A 60 -9.26 7.57 2.39
N LEU A 61 -9.81 7.31 1.21
CA LEU A 61 -9.35 7.87 -0.05
C LEU A 61 -10.24 9.04 -0.47
N TRP A 62 -9.62 10.17 -0.80
CA TRP A 62 -10.26 11.39 -1.25
C TRP A 62 -9.72 11.83 -2.61
N GLU A 63 -10.62 12.31 -3.45
CA GLU A 63 -10.25 13.20 -4.55
C GLU A 63 -10.05 14.60 -3.98
N ILE A 64 -8.95 15.24 -4.40
CA ILE A 64 -8.59 16.59 -3.98
C ILE A 64 -8.38 17.50 -5.19
N GLU A 65 -8.56 18.78 -4.94
CA GLU A 65 -8.14 19.84 -5.85
C GLU A 65 -6.86 20.49 -5.31
N LEU A 66 -5.84 20.62 -6.16
CA LEU A 66 -4.61 21.35 -5.91
C LEU A 66 -4.55 22.58 -6.82
N ALA A 67 -4.14 23.73 -6.29
CA ALA A 67 -4.06 24.99 -7.05
C ALA A 67 -2.80 25.80 -6.74
N GLY A 68 -2.43 26.69 -7.65
CA GLY A 68 -1.16 27.43 -7.64
C GLY A 68 -0.07 26.73 -8.46
N ASP A 69 1.19 26.97 -8.11
CA ASP A 69 2.35 26.36 -8.76
C ASP A 69 2.49 24.90 -8.35
N VAL A 70 1.86 24.01 -9.12
CA VAL A 70 1.86 22.57 -8.85
C VAL A 70 3.15 21.93 -9.38
N VAL A 71 3.86 21.21 -8.51
CA VAL A 71 5.11 20.51 -8.81
C VAL A 71 4.94 19.02 -8.56
N GLU A 72 5.45 18.20 -9.48
CA GLU A 72 5.48 16.74 -9.33
C GLU A 72 6.89 16.26 -9.02
N VAL A 73 7.03 15.46 -7.96
CA VAL A 73 8.33 14.91 -7.52
C VAL A 73 8.11 13.48 -7.05
N GLY A 74 8.68 12.52 -7.78
CA GLY A 74 8.55 11.09 -7.48
C GLY A 74 7.08 10.66 -7.42
N THR A 75 6.65 10.13 -6.28
CA THR A 75 5.26 9.67 -6.05
C THR A 75 4.33 10.77 -5.52
N LYS A 76 4.78 12.04 -5.52
CA LYS A 76 4.08 13.16 -4.89
C LYS A 76 3.73 14.25 -5.90
N VAL A 77 2.59 14.88 -5.68
CA VAL A 77 2.19 16.15 -6.29
C VAL A 77 2.09 17.18 -5.16
N VAL A 78 2.73 18.32 -5.31
CA VAL A 78 2.83 19.36 -4.27
C VAL A 78 2.33 20.69 -4.82
N ALA A 79 1.51 21.41 -4.06
CA ALA A 79 0.99 22.72 -4.46
C ALA A 79 0.92 23.67 -3.25
N PRO A 80 0.85 25.00 -3.45
CA PRO A 80 0.70 25.95 -2.35
C PRO A 80 -0.59 25.75 -1.55
N ARG A 81 -1.66 25.26 -2.21
CA ARG A 81 -2.97 25.04 -1.60
C ARG A 81 -3.68 23.82 -2.16
N GLY A 82 -4.53 23.22 -1.34
CA GLY A 82 -5.41 22.13 -1.76
C GLY A 82 -6.66 22.00 -0.90
N ARG A 83 -7.71 21.38 -1.43
CA ARG A 83 -8.94 21.08 -0.69
C ARG A 83 -9.50 19.70 -1.02
N LEU A 84 -10.21 19.12 -0.06
CA LEU A 84 -10.97 17.90 -0.29
C LEU A 84 -12.15 18.22 -1.19
N VAL A 85 -12.41 17.37 -2.18
CA VAL A 85 -13.56 17.52 -3.08
C VAL A 85 -14.58 16.45 -2.72
N ARG A 86 -14.19 15.18 -2.85
CA ARG A 86 -15.12 14.07 -2.67
C ARG A 86 -14.41 12.86 -2.08
N ARG A 87 -15.05 12.23 -1.11
CA ARG A 87 -14.62 10.92 -0.60
C ARG A 87 -14.91 9.84 -1.64
N ILE A 88 -13.93 8.97 -1.89
CA ILE A 88 -14.10 7.81 -2.75
C ILE A 88 -14.78 6.71 -1.94
N GLY A 89 -16.12 6.71 -1.95
CA GLY A 89 -16.94 5.79 -1.15
C GLY A 89 -16.61 4.31 -1.39
N GLY A 90 -16.27 3.92 -2.62
CA GLY A 90 -15.90 2.53 -2.94
C GLY A 90 -14.67 2.01 -2.19
N TRP A 91 -13.75 2.89 -1.77
CA TRP A 91 -12.60 2.50 -0.95
C TRP A 91 -13.04 2.01 0.44
N ALA A 92 -13.80 2.85 1.14
CA ALA A 92 -14.35 2.51 2.46
C ALA A 92 -15.47 1.45 2.38
N GLY A 93 -16.13 1.32 1.22
CA GLY A 93 -17.21 0.37 0.94
C GLY A 93 -16.75 -1.05 0.62
N GLY A 94 -15.50 -1.41 0.95
CA GLY A 94 -15.01 -2.78 0.85
C GLY A 94 -13.73 -2.94 0.04
N ALA A 95 -13.43 -2.05 -0.91
CA ALA A 95 -12.23 -2.20 -1.74
C ALA A 95 -10.93 -2.14 -0.93
N ALA A 96 -10.87 -1.38 0.18
CA ALA A 96 -9.71 -1.38 1.07
C ALA A 96 -9.43 -2.76 1.68
N ARG A 97 -10.48 -3.48 2.08
CA ARG A 97 -10.39 -4.82 2.66
C ARG A 97 -9.95 -5.83 1.61
N GLU A 98 -10.66 -5.86 0.48
CA GLU A 98 -10.34 -6.72 -0.67
C GLU A 98 -8.91 -6.51 -1.16
N PHE A 99 -8.45 -5.27 -1.17
CA PHE A 99 -7.07 -4.92 -1.54
C PHE A 99 -6.04 -5.49 -0.55
N ALA A 100 -6.24 -5.25 0.75
CA ALA A 100 -5.33 -5.72 1.78
C ALA A 100 -5.20 -7.24 1.75
N GLU A 101 -6.34 -7.92 1.67
CA GLU A 101 -6.49 -9.34 1.44
C GLU A 101 -5.69 -9.80 0.20
N THR A 102 -5.93 -9.20 -0.96
CA THR A 102 -5.21 -9.52 -2.20
C THR A 102 -3.68 -9.37 -2.02
N THR A 103 -3.22 -8.30 -1.37
CA THR A 103 -1.78 -8.11 -1.13
C THR A 103 -1.19 -9.12 -0.14
N ALA A 104 -1.95 -9.60 0.84
CA ALA A 104 -1.51 -10.67 1.73
C ALA A 104 -1.29 -11.99 0.97
N PHE A 105 -2.16 -12.33 0.02
CA PHE A 105 -1.94 -13.48 -0.86
C PHE A 105 -0.80 -13.25 -1.86
N ARG A 106 -0.54 -12.01 -2.30
CA ARG A 106 0.65 -11.72 -3.11
C ARG A 106 1.94 -11.91 -2.33
N ALA A 107 1.96 -11.52 -1.06
CA ALA A 107 3.09 -11.82 -0.17
C ALA A 107 3.30 -13.33 -0.04
N ARG A 108 2.20 -14.10 0.14
CA ARG A 108 2.22 -15.58 0.15
C ARG A 108 2.85 -16.14 -1.14
N ASP A 109 2.36 -15.73 -2.30
CA ASP A 109 2.82 -16.24 -3.60
C ASP A 109 4.29 -15.90 -3.85
N THR A 110 4.70 -14.70 -3.45
CA THR A 110 6.09 -14.26 -3.51
C THR A 110 6.98 -15.15 -2.64
N ALA A 111 6.56 -15.44 -1.40
CA ALA A 111 7.33 -16.28 -0.49
C ALA A 111 7.42 -17.74 -0.98
N ILE A 112 6.32 -18.30 -1.50
CA ILE A 112 6.32 -19.66 -2.07
C ILE A 112 7.26 -19.74 -3.28
N ALA A 113 7.18 -18.77 -4.19
CA ALA A 113 8.05 -18.70 -5.36
C ALA A 113 9.52 -18.57 -4.94
N PHE A 114 9.81 -17.73 -3.93
CA PHE A 114 11.13 -17.63 -3.35
C PHE A 114 11.61 -18.97 -2.80
N CYS A 115 10.90 -19.59 -1.86
CA CYS A 115 11.32 -20.86 -1.24
C CYS A 115 11.57 -21.98 -2.26
N ARG A 116 10.70 -22.11 -3.27
CA ARG A 116 10.84 -23.10 -4.35
C ARG A 116 12.08 -22.87 -5.20
N ASN A 117 12.34 -21.62 -5.61
CA ASN A 117 13.48 -21.29 -6.48
C ASN A 117 14.81 -21.24 -5.72
N ALA A 118 14.77 -20.82 -4.47
CA ALA A 118 15.91 -20.51 -3.65
C ALA A 118 16.56 -21.80 -3.09
N SER A 119 15.74 -22.74 -2.60
CA SER A 119 16.26 -23.87 -1.84
C SER A 119 15.69 -25.22 -2.25
N GLY A 120 14.76 -25.28 -3.21
CA GLY A 120 14.04 -26.52 -3.55
C GLY A 120 13.31 -27.12 -2.35
N LEU A 121 13.13 -26.35 -1.27
CA LEU A 121 12.52 -26.79 -0.03
C LEU A 121 11.01 -26.87 -0.26
N GLY A 122 10.51 -28.09 -0.40
CA GLY A 122 9.12 -28.42 -0.10
C GLY A 122 9.03 -28.86 1.35
N SER A 123 8.19 -28.20 2.13
CA SER A 123 7.72 -28.73 3.41
C SER A 123 6.21 -28.87 3.35
N ASP A 124 5.64 -29.79 4.12
CA ASP A 124 4.18 -29.92 4.24
C ASP A 124 3.54 -28.58 4.65
N GLY A 125 4.25 -27.80 5.47
CA GLY A 125 3.85 -26.44 5.86
C GLY A 125 3.82 -25.46 4.67
N LEU A 126 4.84 -25.46 3.81
CA LEU A 126 4.86 -24.61 2.61
C LEU A 126 3.79 -25.00 1.59
N GLU A 127 3.53 -26.29 1.40
CA GLU A 127 2.47 -26.76 0.50
C GLU A 127 1.08 -26.48 1.07
N ALA A 128 0.88 -26.62 2.38
CA ALA A 128 -0.35 -26.21 3.05
C ALA A 128 -0.58 -24.70 2.96
N LEU A 129 0.48 -23.89 3.09
CA LEU A 129 0.42 -22.45 2.87
C LEU A 129 0.07 -22.13 1.42
N ALA A 130 0.69 -22.79 0.45
CA ALA A 130 0.40 -22.61 -0.98
C ALA A 130 -1.05 -22.97 -1.36
N ALA A 131 -1.62 -23.98 -0.72
CA ALA A 131 -3.01 -24.38 -0.92
C ALA A 131 -4.02 -23.51 -0.16
N CYS A 132 -3.59 -22.56 0.68
CA CYS A 132 -4.48 -21.70 1.45
C CYS A 132 -5.25 -20.76 0.53
N THR A 133 -6.58 -20.81 0.48
CA THR A 133 -7.40 -19.84 -0.28
C THR A 133 -8.29 -18.99 0.62
N ASP A 134 -8.25 -19.21 1.93
CA ASP A 134 -9.03 -18.50 2.93
C ASP A 134 -8.15 -17.57 3.75
N TYR A 135 -8.49 -16.28 3.79
CA TYR A 135 -7.80 -15.28 4.60
C TYR A 135 -7.84 -15.60 6.09
N GLY A 136 -8.92 -16.19 6.58
CA GLY A 136 -9.06 -16.56 8.00
C GLY A 136 -8.05 -17.63 8.44
N GLU A 137 -7.53 -18.42 7.50
CA GLU A 137 -6.54 -19.45 7.78
C GLU A 137 -5.10 -19.03 7.45
N LEU A 138 -4.93 -17.90 6.72
CA LEU A 138 -3.64 -17.50 6.18
C LEU A 138 -2.59 -17.29 7.28
N GLN A 139 -2.96 -16.66 8.40
CA GLN A 139 -2.05 -16.43 9.51
C GLN A 139 -1.59 -17.75 10.14
N THR A 140 -2.53 -18.65 10.43
CA THR A 140 -2.26 -19.97 11.04
C THR A 140 -1.36 -20.81 10.14
N ARG A 141 -1.66 -20.86 8.83
CA ARG A 141 -0.86 -21.63 7.87
C ARG A 141 0.52 -21.01 7.66
N ALA A 142 0.63 -19.68 7.63
CA ALA A 142 1.91 -18.99 7.54
C ALA A 142 2.78 -19.25 8.79
N LEU A 143 2.18 -19.29 9.98
CA LEU A 143 2.90 -19.62 11.21
C LEU A 143 3.43 -21.06 11.19
N ALA A 144 2.59 -22.04 10.81
CA ALA A 144 3.02 -23.43 10.71
C ALA A 144 4.15 -23.61 9.67
N ALA A 145 4.07 -22.93 8.52
CA ALA A 145 5.14 -22.92 7.53
C ALA A 145 6.43 -22.30 8.08
N TYR A 146 6.33 -21.15 8.77
CA TYR A 146 7.45 -20.44 9.38
C TYR A 146 8.22 -21.31 10.39
N GLU A 147 7.49 -22.02 11.26
CA GLU A 147 8.06 -22.90 12.28
C GLU A 147 8.69 -24.17 11.69
N SER A 148 8.25 -24.60 10.51
CA SER A 148 8.82 -25.75 9.79
C SER A 148 10.16 -25.45 9.11
N LEU A 149 10.52 -24.17 8.98
CA LEU A 149 11.72 -23.73 8.26
C LEU A 149 12.93 -23.55 9.19
N PRO A 150 14.16 -23.73 8.68
CA PRO A 150 15.37 -23.49 9.45
C PRO A 150 15.41 -22.07 10.04
N GLY A 151 15.70 -21.99 11.34
CA GLY A 151 15.80 -20.73 12.07
C GLY A 151 16.79 -19.75 11.43
N GLY A 152 16.35 -18.51 11.18
CA GLY A 152 17.19 -17.45 10.61
C GLY A 152 17.49 -17.57 9.12
N SER A 153 16.86 -18.51 8.41
CA SER A 153 16.99 -18.62 6.95
C SER A 153 16.25 -17.49 6.22
N GLU A 154 16.69 -17.22 4.98
CA GLU A 154 16.01 -16.26 4.10
C GLU A 154 14.58 -16.71 3.76
N GLU A 155 14.36 -18.03 3.68
CA GLU A 155 13.05 -18.65 3.48
C GLU A 155 12.13 -18.42 4.68
N GLN A 156 12.65 -18.61 5.90
CA GLN A 156 11.88 -18.31 7.11
C GLN A 156 11.52 -16.82 7.17
N THR A 157 12.46 -15.92 6.85
CA THR A 157 12.19 -14.48 6.74
C THR A 157 11.12 -14.19 5.70
N SER A 158 11.18 -14.84 4.53
CA SER A 158 10.21 -14.65 3.46
C SER A 158 8.80 -15.06 3.88
N VAL A 159 8.64 -16.18 4.60
CA VAL A 159 7.35 -16.60 5.16
C VAL A 159 6.91 -15.70 6.32
N GLY A 160 7.86 -15.12 7.05
CA GLY A 160 7.59 -14.10 8.08
C GLY A 160 6.79 -12.91 7.55
N PHE A 161 7.09 -12.42 6.34
CA PHE A 161 6.28 -11.37 5.72
C PHE A 161 4.83 -11.80 5.46
N VAL A 162 4.58 -13.07 5.11
CA VAL A 162 3.22 -13.59 4.91
C VAL A 162 2.45 -13.56 6.23
N ARG A 163 3.09 -14.01 7.32
CA ARG A 163 2.52 -13.99 8.66
C ARG A 163 2.19 -12.56 9.10
N ASP A 164 3.11 -11.63 8.89
CA ASP A 164 2.91 -10.24 9.27
C ASP A 164 1.81 -9.58 8.41
N ALA A 165 1.77 -9.84 7.11
CA ALA A 165 0.70 -9.35 6.24
C ALA A 165 -0.67 -9.87 6.68
N ALA A 166 -0.78 -11.16 7.02
CA ALA A 166 -2.00 -11.77 7.53
C ALA A 166 -2.40 -11.19 8.89
N HIS A 167 -1.46 -10.99 9.81
CA HIS A 167 -1.73 -10.33 11.09
C HIS A 167 -2.31 -8.92 10.92
N PHE A 168 -1.76 -8.13 10.00
CA PHE A 168 -2.26 -6.79 9.73
C PHE A 168 -3.66 -6.75 9.11
N LEU A 169 -4.16 -7.85 8.55
CA LEU A 169 -5.55 -7.93 8.14
C LEU A 169 -6.51 -7.74 9.33
N ASP A 170 -6.14 -8.15 10.52
CA ASP A 170 -7.02 -8.08 11.69
C ASP A 170 -6.85 -6.80 12.50
N VAL A 171 -5.66 -6.19 12.46
CA VAL A 171 -5.36 -5.01 13.30
C VAL A 171 -5.34 -3.70 12.52
N HIS A 172 -4.85 -3.69 11.28
CA HIS A 172 -4.73 -2.46 10.48
C HIS A 172 -4.52 -2.79 8.98
N ILE A 173 -5.61 -3.00 8.25
CA ILE A 173 -5.58 -3.53 6.86
C ILE A 173 -4.67 -2.76 5.90
N CYS A 174 -4.50 -1.45 6.09
CA CYS A 174 -3.64 -0.63 5.23
C CYS A 174 -2.14 -0.95 5.33
N HIS A 175 -1.71 -1.73 6.32
CA HIS A 175 -0.31 -2.17 6.44
C HIS A 175 0.03 -3.41 5.62
N ALA A 176 -0.93 -4.31 5.36
CA ALA A 176 -0.67 -5.53 4.57
C ALA A 176 -0.04 -5.24 3.18
N PRO A 177 -0.47 -4.20 2.43
CA PRO A 177 0.18 -3.82 1.17
C PRO A 177 1.64 -3.38 1.32
N PHE A 178 2.01 -2.71 2.43
CA PHE A 178 3.40 -2.37 2.72
C PHE A 178 4.24 -3.62 2.95
N ILE A 179 3.69 -4.58 3.71
CA ILE A 179 4.36 -5.86 3.95
C ILE A 179 4.53 -6.66 2.66
N SER A 180 3.54 -6.68 1.76
CA SER A 180 3.66 -7.30 0.43
C SER A 180 4.81 -6.69 -0.40
N ALA A 181 4.96 -5.36 -0.38
CA ALA A 181 6.07 -4.69 -1.06
C ALA A 181 7.43 -5.07 -0.45
N CYS A 182 7.53 -5.16 0.88
CA CYS A 182 8.74 -5.65 1.54
C CYS A 182 9.05 -7.11 1.20
N ALA A 183 8.03 -7.98 1.10
CA ALA A 183 8.19 -9.37 0.68
C ALA A 183 8.78 -9.48 -0.73
N ALA A 184 8.28 -8.66 -1.67
CA ALA A 184 8.82 -8.58 -3.02
C ALA A 184 10.28 -8.10 -3.03
N GLY A 185 10.60 -7.05 -2.26
CA GLY A 185 11.97 -6.56 -2.11
C GLY A 185 12.91 -7.61 -1.53
N HIS A 186 12.48 -8.33 -0.49
CA HIS A 186 13.22 -9.43 0.12
C HIS A 186 13.51 -10.53 -0.88
N ALA A 187 12.48 -11.06 -1.53
CA ALA A 187 12.62 -12.14 -2.50
C ALA A 187 13.59 -11.80 -3.64
N ALA A 188 13.64 -10.54 -4.07
CA ALA A 188 14.53 -10.08 -5.12
C ALA A 188 15.99 -9.89 -4.68
N SER A 189 16.24 -9.58 -3.40
CA SER A 189 17.56 -9.13 -2.93
C SER A 189 18.23 -10.05 -1.91
N ALA A 190 17.50 -10.96 -1.27
CA ALA A 190 18.00 -11.78 -0.16
C ALA A 190 19.32 -12.51 -0.46
N ARG A 191 19.52 -12.93 -1.71
CA ARG A 191 20.74 -13.66 -2.14
C ARG A 191 21.85 -12.79 -2.70
N THR A 192 21.50 -11.62 -3.23
CA THR A 192 22.46 -10.70 -3.87
C THR A 192 22.91 -9.60 -2.92
N GLY A 193 22.14 -9.31 -1.87
CA GLY A 193 22.28 -8.11 -1.04
C GLY A 193 22.05 -6.82 -1.82
N SER A 194 21.53 -6.89 -3.05
CA SER A 194 21.42 -5.75 -3.95
C SER A 194 20.30 -4.82 -3.51
N ARG A 195 20.70 -3.63 -3.05
CA ARG A 195 19.76 -2.56 -2.74
C ARG A 195 18.94 -2.14 -3.97
N ALA A 196 19.55 -2.15 -5.15
CA ALA A 196 18.88 -1.80 -6.40
C ALA A 196 17.77 -2.81 -6.75
N ASP A 197 18.03 -4.11 -6.57
CA ASP A 197 17.04 -5.17 -6.83
C ASP A 197 15.86 -5.06 -5.85
N TRP A 198 16.16 -4.78 -4.58
CA TRP A 198 15.15 -4.51 -3.56
C TRP A 198 14.26 -3.33 -3.96
N GLU A 199 14.86 -2.19 -4.33
CA GLU A 199 14.13 -0.97 -4.68
C GLU A 199 13.29 -1.17 -5.95
N ALA A 200 13.81 -1.89 -6.94
CA ALA A 200 13.09 -2.21 -8.16
C ALA A 200 11.86 -3.10 -7.89
N ALA A 201 12.00 -4.16 -7.08
CA ALA A 201 10.91 -5.06 -6.75
C ALA A 201 9.84 -4.40 -5.87
N VAL A 202 10.24 -3.59 -4.87
CA VAL A 202 9.32 -2.76 -4.08
C VAL A 202 8.55 -1.81 -4.99
N THR A 203 9.24 -1.13 -5.89
CA THR A 203 8.61 -0.18 -6.83
C THR A 203 7.62 -0.90 -7.75
N ALA A 204 7.98 -2.07 -8.28
CA ALA A 204 7.11 -2.86 -9.13
C ALA A 204 5.82 -3.31 -8.40
N GLU A 205 5.94 -3.79 -7.16
CA GLU A 205 4.78 -4.17 -6.35
C GLU A 205 3.92 -2.95 -6.01
N ARG A 206 4.52 -1.79 -5.71
CA ARG A 206 3.76 -0.54 -5.48
C ARG A 206 3.07 -0.02 -6.74
N SER A 207 3.67 -0.19 -7.92
CA SER A 207 3.03 0.13 -9.20
C SER A 207 1.85 -0.79 -9.49
N TRP A 208 1.98 -2.10 -9.23
CA TRP A 208 0.87 -3.04 -9.33
C TRP A 208 -0.27 -2.66 -8.37
N GLN A 209 0.07 -2.30 -7.13
CA GLN A 209 -0.90 -1.83 -6.13
C GLN A 209 -1.67 -0.59 -6.59
N SER A 210 -0.97 0.42 -7.12
CA SER A 210 -1.61 1.61 -7.69
C SER A 210 -2.55 1.27 -8.85
N ALA A 211 -2.13 0.37 -9.74
CA ALA A 211 -2.95 -0.07 -10.88
C ALA A 211 -4.21 -0.80 -10.39
N TRP A 212 -4.07 -1.73 -9.45
CA TRP A 212 -5.20 -2.44 -8.83
C TRP A 212 -6.24 -1.48 -8.27
N ILE A 213 -5.81 -0.47 -7.49
CA ILE A 213 -6.73 0.50 -6.87
C ILE A 213 -7.42 1.34 -7.95
N THR A 214 -6.65 1.78 -8.95
CA THR A 214 -7.14 2.59 -10.05
C THR A 214 -8.21 1.85 -10.85
N ASP A 215 -7.94 0.61 -11.23
CA ASP A 215 -8.87 -0.23 -12.00
C ASP A 215 -10.10 -0.58 -11.18
N ARG A 216 -9.90 -1.01 -9.93
CA ARG A 216 -10.99 -1.44 -9.04
C ARG A 216 -11.98 -0.33 -8.71
N LEU A 217 -11.51 0.91 -8.64
CA LEU A 217 -12.30 2.10 -8.31
C LEU A 217 -12.59 3.00 -9.53
N ALA A 218 -12.20 2.59 -10.73
CA ALA A 218 -12.33 3.35 -11.98
C ALA A 218 -11.78 4.79 -11.89
N LEU A 219 -10.61 4.96 -11.26
CA LEU A 219 -9.97 6.27 -11.07
C LEU A 219 -9.20 6.70 -12.32
N GLY A 220 -9.04 8.02 -12.53
CA GLY A 220 -8.26 8.54 -13.66
C GLY A 220 -8.97 8.56 -15.03
N GLY A 221 -10.25 8.17 -15.10
CA GLY A 221 -11.06 8.20 -16.32
C GLY A 221 -11.56 9.58 -16.78
N GLY A 222 -11.15 10.68 -16.12
CA GLY A 222 -11.50 12.05 -16.52
C GLY A 222 -10.34 12.72 -17.26
N ARG A 223 -10.47 12.87 -18.58
CA ARG A 223 -9.78 13.94 -19.33
C ARG A 223 -10.67 15.17 -19.34
#